data_AF-A0A0K3CAJ8-F1
#
_entry.id   AF-A0A0K3CAJ8-F1
#
_cell.length_a   1.000
_cell.length_b   1.000
_cell.length_c   1.000
_cell.angle_alpha   90.00
_cell.angle_beta   90.00
_cell.angle_gamma   90.00
#
_symmetry.space_group_name_H-M   'P 1'
#
loop_
_entity.id
_entity.type
_entity.pdbx_description
1 polymer ?
#
loop_
_entity_poly.entity_id
_entity_poly.type
_entity_poly.pdbx_seq_one_letter_code
_entity_poly.pdbx_strand_id
1 'polypeptide(L)'
;MDPLELHQPNSTAPSLAPAQVPYDRLLGTWHVVASTLPLWKNKRDVTITYSRIDGEEEATFDDLVKFSKQSAKTGSSQWEVKGVDRLERDLEGNGARWKWRGKGWLKISTSHWQLLGYSLSSAASPADQTPEWVVTYFSSTLFTPAGLDVYARTPTTLSDDFVDGIVRKLEEMGGEVGKLVKNGGMFRIPHLEGNKA
;
A
#
# COMPACT_ATOMS: atom_id res chain seq x y z
N MET A 1 -14.53 7.55 17.00
CA MET A 1 -13.77 7.79 15.76
C MET A 1 -14.27 6.80 14.73
N ASP A 2 -14.36 7.21 13.47
CA ASP A 2 -14.69 6.27 12.38
C ASP A 2 -13.54 5.24 12.29
N PRO A 3 -13.81 3.93 12.44
CA PRO A 3 -12.77 2.91 12.42
C PRO A 3 -12.04 2.82 11.07
N LEU A 4 -12.55 3.49 10.04
CA LEU A 4 -12.04 3.45 8.68
C LEU A 4 -11.82 4.85 8.13
N GLU A 5 -11.08 5.72 8.82
CA GLU A 5 -10.77 7.06 8.30
C GLU A 5 -9.99 6.98 6.97
N LEU A 6 -10.57 7.52 5.89
CA LEU A 6 -10.00 7.55 4.54
C LEU A 6 -10.17 8.95 3.95
N HIS A 7 -9.20 9.38 3.14
CA HIS A 7 -9.12 10.72 2.57
C HIS A 7 -8.94 10.70 1.06
N GLN A 8 -9.35 11.78 0.38
CA GLN A 8 -9.04 11.97 -1.04
C GLN A 8 -7.52 12.14 -1.25
N PRO A 9 -6.99 11.80 -2.43
CA PRO A 9 -5.60 12.12 -2.78
C PRO A 9 -5.29 13.61 -2.56
N ASN A 10 -4.09 13.90 -2.07
CA ASN A 10 -3.60 15.24 -1.71
C ASN A 10 -4.37 15.91 -0.56
N SER A 11 -5.04 15.13 0.29
CA SER A 11 -5.63 15.64 1.52
C SER A 11 -4.57 16.16 2.50
N THR A 12 -4.88 17.24 3.20
CA THR A 12 -4.08 17.78 4.31
C THR A 12 -4.78 17.55 5.66
N ALA A 13 -5.57 16.49 5.76
CA ALA A 13 -6.25 16.13 7.00
C ALA A 13 -5.23 15.93 8.15
N PRO A 14 -5.60 16.27 9.40
CA PRO A 14 -4.67 16.17 10.54
C PRO A 14 -4.02 14.78 10.70
N SER A 15 -4.77 13.71 10.45
CA SER A 15 -4.27 12.32 10.50
C SER A 15 -3.20 12.00 9.45
N LEU A 16 -3.07 12.81 8.39
CA LEU A 16 -2.04 12.66 7.36
C LEU A 16 -0.92 13.71 7.49
N ALA A 17 -0.90 14.51 8.56
CA ALA A 17 0.14 15.50 8.79
C ALA A 17 1.49 14.83 9.11
N PRO A 18 2.64 15.45 8.78
CA PRO A 18 3.97 14.85 9.00
C PRO A 18 4.25 14.36 10.42
N ALA A 19 3.73 15.05 11.44
CA ALA A 19 3.92 14.65 12.84
C ALA A 19 2.97 13.51 13.30
N GLN A 20 1.99 13.12 12.48
CA GLN A 20 0.96 12.13 12.82
C GLN A 20 1.15 10.80 12.10
N VAL A 21 1.89 10.77 10.98
CA VAL A 21 2.19 9.52 10.27
C VAL A 21 3.31 8.78 11.01
N PRO A 22 3.06 7.56 11.54
CA PRO A 22 4.07 6.81 12.26
C PRO A 22 4.99 6.07 11.28
N TYR A 23 5.98 6.77 10.72
CA TYR A 23 6.86 6.26 9.67
C TYR A 23 7.60 4.98 10.07
N ASP A 24 8.03 4.85 11.32
CA ASP A 24 8.64 3.64 11.86
C ASP A 24 7.73 2.40 11.75
N ARG A 25 6.41 2.61 11.83
CA ARG A 25 5.40 1.55 11.70
C ARG A 25 5.05 1.23 10.25
N LEU A 26 5.41 2.06 9.29
CA LEU A 26 5.31 1.67 7.88
C LEU A 26 6.36 0.62 7.49
N LEU A 27 7.47 0.55 8.23
CA LEU A 27 8.55 -0.40 7.98
C LEU A 27 8.10 -1.87 8.07
N GLY A 28 8.90 -2.75 7.47
CA GLY A 28 8.64 -4.17 7.40
C GLY A 28 7.82 -4.56 6.17
N THR A 29 7.38 -5.81 6.14
CA THR A 29 6.67 -6.39 5.01
C THR A 29 5.17 -6.17 5.13
N TRP A 30 4.57 -5.82 4.01
CA TRP A 30 3.15 -5.69 3.76
C TRP A 30 2.74 -6.65 2.65
N HIS A 31 1.57 -7.26 2.79
CA HIS A 31 0.92 -8.06 1.76
C HIS A 31 -0.15 -7.22 1.08
N VAL A 32 -0.10 -7.13 -0.24
CA VAL A 32 -1.17 -6.49 -1.02
C VAL A 32 -2.34 -7.46 -1.07
N VAL A 33 -3.45 -7.16 -0.39
CA VAL A 33 -4.60 -8.07 -0.30
C VAL A 33 -5.70 -7.75 -1.31
N ALA A 34 -5.77 -6.50 -1.74
CA ALA A 34 -6.67 -6.06 -2.81
C ALA A 34 -6.04 -4.93 -3.62
N SER A 35 -6.43 -4.81 -4.89
CA SER A 35 -5.93 -3.77 -5.77
C SER A 35 -6.91 -3.41 -6.89
N THR A 36 -6.78 -2.21 -7.44
CA THR A 36 -7.37 -1.81 -8.73
C THR A 36 -6.34 -1.81 -9.88
N LEU A 37 -5.05 -1.97 -9.58
CA LEU A 37 -3.97 -1.88 -10.56
C LEU A 37 -3.97 -3.09 -11.51
N PRO A 38 -4.14 -2.90 -12.83
CA PRO A 38 -4.16 -4.02 -13.78
C PRO A 38 -2.90 -4.88 -13.79
N LEU A 39 -1.77 -4.33 -13.36
CA LEU A 39 -0.47 -5.00 -13.35
C LEU A 39 -0.44 -6.23 -12.41
N TRP A 40 -1.34 -6.26 -11.41
CA TRP A 40 -1.47 -7.36 -10.45
C TRP A 40 -2.48 -8.45 -10.86
N LYS A 41 -3.30 -8.25 -11.90
CA LYS A 41 -4.38 -9.20 -12.28
C LYS A 41 -3.93 -10.64 -12.52
N ASN A 42 -2.71 -10.83 -13.01
CA ASN A 42 -2.14 -12.15 -13.29
C ASN A 42 -0.99 -12.50 -12.32
N LYS A 43 -0.94 -11.84 -11.16
CA LYS A 43 0.09 -12.02 -10.13
C LYS A 43 -0.54 -12.56 -8.86
N ARG A 44 0.32 -13.05 -7.98
CA ARG A 44 -0.02 -13.52 -6.64
C ARG A 44 1.17 -13.29 -5.71
N ASP A 45 0.96 -13.51 -4.42
CA ASP A 45 2.00 -13.41 -3.39
C ASP A 45 2.69 -12.04 -3.44
N VAL A 46 1.92 -10.98 -3.70
CA VAL A 46 2.44 -9.61 -3.88
C VAL A 46 2.75 -9.03 -2.50
N THR A 47 4.02 -8.70 -2.29
CA THR A 47 4.50 -8.11 -1.04
C THR A 47 5.31 -6.86 -1.33
N ILE A 48 5.29 -5.93 -0.39
CA ILE A 48 6.06 -4.69 -0.41
C ILE A 48 6.77 -4.59 0.93
N THR A 49 8.09 -4.40 0.92
CA THR A 49 8.88 -4.32 2.15
C THR A 49 9.60 -2.99 2.20
N TYR A 50 9.28 -2.21 3.23
CA TYR A 50 9.93 -0.93 3.51
C TYR A 50 11.02 -1.10 4.56
N SER A 51 12.23 -0.64 4.25
CA SER A 51 13.38 -0.70 5.15
C SER A 51 13.98 0.68 5.38
N ARG A 52 14.57 0.90 6.56
CA ARG A 52 15.33 2.13 6.83
C ARG A 52 16.56 2.20 5.94
N ILE A 53 16.92 3.41 5.56
CA ILE A 53 18.20 3.71 4.92
C ILE A 53 19.04 4.50 5.91
N ASP A 54 20.19 3.96 6.30
CA ASP A 54 21.08 4.62 7.26
C ASP A 54 21.56 5.99 6.71
N GLY A 55 21.39 7.03 7.53
CA GLY A 55 21.79 8.40 7.18
C GLY A 55 20.80 9.19 6.33
N GLU A 56 19.65 8.62 5.97
CA GLU A 56 18.54 9.33 5.31
C GLU A 56 17.46 9.76 6.33
N GLU A 57 16.53 10.59 5.89
CA GLU A 57 15.38 11.04 6.70
C GLU A 57 14.47 9.86 7.10
N GLU A 58 13.78 9.98 8.24
CA GLU A 58 12.91 8.91 8.77
C GLU A 58 11.80 8.46 7.78
N ALA A 59 11.28 9.39 6.98
CA ALA A 59 10.25 9.13 5.98
C ALA A 59 10.80 8.69 4.61
N THR A 60 12.10 8.35 4.53
CA THR A 60 12.75 7.81 3.33
C THR A 60 12.99 6.31 3.50
N PHE A 61 12.50 5.53 2.53
CA PHE A 61 12.50 4.07 2.64
C PHE A 61 13.20 3.40 1.46
N ASP A 62 13.91 2.31 1.76
CA ASP A 62 14.23 1.31 0.77
C ASP A 62 13.00 0.44 0.51
N ASP A 63 12.60 0.33 -0.75
CA ASP A 63 11.43 -0.43 -1.17
C ASP A 63 11.83 -1.68 -1.97
N LEU A 64 11.31 -2.82 -1.52
CA LEU A 64 11.37 -4.11 -2.21
C LEU A 64 9.97 -4.67 -2.43
N VAL A 65 9.54 -4.65 -3.68
CA VAL A 65 8.31 -5.32 -4.12
C VAL A 65 8.67 -6.72 -4.63
N LYS A 66 7.96 -7.74 -4.14
CA LYS A 66 8.06 -9.12 -4.64
C LYS A 66 6.72 -9.65 -5.10
N PHE A 67 6.73 -10.46 -6.15
CA PHE A 67 5.51 -11.12 -6.64
C PHE A 67 5.81 -12.37 -7.47
N SER A 68 4.82 -13.25 -7.58
CA SER A 68 4.83 -14.41 -8.46
C SER A 68 3.86 -14.21 -9.63
N LYS A 69 4.12 -14.86 -10.77
CA LYS A 69 3.04 -15.09 -11.75
C LYS A 69 2.00 -16.01 -11.11
N GLN A 70 0.72 -15.74 -11.33
CA GLN A 70 -0.34 -16.59 -10.77
C GLN A 70 -0.26 -18.03 -11.27
N SER A 71 0.24 -18.25 -12.49
CA SER A 71 0.47 -19.58 -13.08
C SER A 71 1.79 -20.25 -12.66
N ALA A 72 2.63 -19.59 -11.86
CA ALA A 72 3.90 -20.18 -11.43
C ALA A 72 3.65 -21.41 -10.54
N LYS A 73 4.54 -22.41 -10.65
CA LYS A 73 4.51 -23.57 -9.76
C LYS A 73 4.88 -23.15 -8.34
N THR A 74 4.36 -23.83 -7.33
CA THR A 74 4.76 -23.62 -5.94
C THR A 74 6.28 -23.80 -5.82
N GLY A 75 6.96 -22.88 -5.12
CA GLY A 75 8.41 -22.88 -4.97
C GLY A 75 9.21 -22.23 -6.12
N SER A 76 8.55 -21.70 -7.15
CA SER A 76 9.25 -20.89 -8.17
C SER A 76 9.76 -19.56 -7.61
N SER A 77 10.88 -19.06 -8.13
CA SER A 77 11.44 -17.78 -7.73
C SER A 77 10.48 -16.62 -8.00
N GLN A 78 10.41 -15.69 -7.04
CA GLN A 78 9.65 -14.46 -7.18
C GLN A 78 10.41 -13.42 -8.01
N TRP A 79 9.65 -12.56 -8.67
CA TRP A 79 10.17 -11.35 -9.28
C TRP A 79 10.42 -10.30 -8.20
N GLU A 80 11.45 -9.49 -8.36
CA GLU A 80 11.79 -8.40 -7.46
C GLU A 80 11.86 -7.07 -8.21
N VAL A 81 11.26 -6.04 -7.63
CA VAL A 81 11.39 -4.65 -8.05
C VAL A 81 11.92 -3.87 -6.86
N LYS A 82 13.01 -3.13 -7.05
CA LYS A 82 13.70 -2.39 -5.99
C LYS A 82 13.64 -0.91 -6.27
N GLY A 83 13.41 -0.10 -5.25
CA GLY A 83 13.35 1.34 -5.35
C GLY A 83 13.71 2.06 -4.06
N VAL A 84 13.53 3.37 -4.08
CA VAL A 84 13.62 4.26 -2.93
C VAL A 84 12.42 5.19 -2.95
N ASP A 85 11.75 5.30 -1.82
CA ASP A 85 10.67 6.25 -1.58
C ASP A 85 11.22 7.47 -0.86
N ARG A 86 10.94 8.66 -1.39
CA ARG A 86 11.26 9.94 -0.74
C ARG A 86 9.98 10.73 -0.54
N LEU A 87 9.77 11.21 0.70
CA LEU A 87 8.63 12.05 1.04
C LEU A 87 8.60 13.30 0.16
N GLU A 88 7.45 13.59 -0.42
CA GLU A 88 7.21 14.79 -1.21
C GLU A 88 6.81 15.96 -0.29
N ARG A 89 7.44 17.13 -0.47
CA ARG A 89 7.29 18.29 0.42
C ARG A 89 6.66 19.51 -0.27
N ASP A 90 6.22 19.35 -1.51
CA ASP A 90 5.59 20.38 -2.33
C ASP A 90 4.11 20.63 -1.97
N LEU A 91 3.51 19.78 -1.13
CA LEU A 91 2.19 20.00 -0.53
C LEU A 91 2.31 20.20 0.99
N GLU A 92 2.23 21.46 1.42
CA GLU A 92 2.32 21.81 2.84
C GLU A 92 1.22 21.12 3.66
N GLY A 93 1.59 20.58 4.83
CA GLY A 93 0.67 19.89 5.72
C GLY A 93 0.39 18.42 5.36
N ASN A 94 0.92 17.90 4.25
CA ASN A 94 0.83 16.47 3.91
C ASN A 94 2.15 15.76 4.24
N GLY A 95 2.08 14.72 5.07
CA GLY A 95 3.22 13.87 5.44
C GLY A 95 3.08 12.43 4.92
N ALA A 96 2.21 12.22 3.95
CA ALA A 96 1.72 10.92 3.54
C ALA A 96 1.82 10.70 2.02
N ARG A 97 2.73 11.40 1.33
CA ARG A 97 2.96 11.29 -0.11
C ARG A 97 4.43 11.12 -0.44
N TRP A 98 4.74 10.15 -1.29
CA TRP A 98 6.09 9.78 -1.66
C TRP A 98 6.28 9.74 -3.16
N LYS A 99 7.49 10.10 -3.56
CA LYS A 99 8.03 9.81 -4.88
C LYS A 99 8.88 8.57 -4.79
N TRP A 100 8.45 7.53 -5.50
CA TRP A 100 9.22 6.32 -5.69
C TRP A 100 10.16 6.47 -6.89
N ARG A 101 11.37 5.91 -6.77
CA ARG A 101 12.31 5.79 -7.88
C ARG A 101 12.98 4.42 -7.88
N GLY A 102 12.97 3.74 -9.03
CA GLY A 102 13.61 2.44 -9.19
C GLY A 102 15.12 2.46 -8.98
N LYS A 103 15.67 1.33 -8.52
CA LYS A 103 17.12 1.08 -8.40
C LYS A 103 17.67 0.36 -9.63
N GLY A 104 18.98 0.49 -9.87
CA GLY A 104 19.67 -0.16 -10.98
C GLY A 104 19.14 0.28 -12.36
N TRP A 105 18.78 -0.67 -13.21
CA TRP A 105 18.23 -0.41 -14.55
C TRP A 105 16.84 0.26 -14.52
N LEU A 106 16.13 0.18 -13.40
CA LEU A 106 14.82 0.80 -13.19
C LEU A 106 14.88 2.28 -12.77
N LYS A 107 16.07 2.90 -12.73
CA LYS A 107 16.25 4.32 -12.33
C LYS A 107 15.51 5.34 -13.21
N ILE A 108 15.05 4.91 -14.39
CA ILE A 108 14.22 5.70 -15.30
C ILE A 108 12.73 5.71 -14.91
N SER A 109 12.31 4.75 -14.08
CA SER A 109 10.93 4.62 -13.65
C SER A 109 10.73 5.37 -12.34
N THR A 110 9.71 6.22 -12.33
CA THR A 110 9.23 6.93 -11.13
C THR A 110 7.72 6.80 -11.02
N SER A 111 7.22 6.73 -9.80
CA SER A 111 5.79 6.82 -9.49
C SER A 111 5.59 7.74 -8.30
N HIS A 112 4.37 8.25 -8.15
CA HIS A 112 3.93 9.01 -6.99
C HIS A 112 2.86 8.18 -6.28
N TRP A 113 3.00 8.00 -4.98
CA TRP A 113 2.03 7.28 -4.18
C TRP A 113 1.79 7.97 -2.85
N GLN A 114 0.66 7.66 -2.22
CA GLN A 114 0.26 8.27 -0.96
C GLN A 114 -0.64 7.36 -0.15
N LEU A 115 -0.62 7.54 1.18
CA LEU A 115 -1.60 6.92 2.06
C LEU A 115 -2.90 7.72 1.99
N LEU A 116 -4.02 7.02 1.76
CA LEU A 116 -5.36 7.58 1.92
C LEU A 116 -5.91 7.38 3.32
N GLY A 117 -5.43 6.36 4.02
CA GLY A 117 -5.74 6.08 5.41
C GLY A 117 -5.05 4.81 5.89
N TYR A 118 -5.00 4.62 7.20
CA TYR A 118 -4.27 3.53 7.81
C TYR A 118 -4.77 3.21 9.22
N SER A 119 -4.48 1.98 9.68
CA SER A 119 -4.43 1.61 11.09
C SER A 119 -3.08 0.99 11.36
N LEU A 120 -2.26 1.68 12.15
CA LEU A 120 -0.91 1.28 12.52
C LEU A 120 -0.89 1.21 14.05
N SER A 121 -1.17 0.02 14.59
CA SER A 121 -1.48 -0.15 16.01
C SER A 121 -0.23 0.04 16.86
N SER A 122 -0.34 0.87 17.90
CA SER A 122 0.66 0.99 18.96
C SER A 122 0.37 0.10 20.16
N ALA A 123 -0.62 -0.81 20.07
CA ALA A 123 -1.15 -1.52 21.22
C ALA A 123 -0.06 -2.26 22.00
N ALA A 124 0.04 -1.96 23.29
CA ALA A 124 0.98 -2.57 24.22
C ALA A 124 0.69 -4.05 24.50
N SER A 125 -0.53 -4.50 24.16
CA SER A 125 -1.03 -5.86 24.43
C SER A 125 -1.60 -6.50 23.16
N PRO A 126 -1.30 -7.79 22.89
CA PRO A 126 -1.86 -8.53 21.75
C PRO A 126 -3.39 -8.63 21.72
N ALA A 127 -4.05 -8.54 22.89
CA ALA A 127 -5.51 -8.63 23.01
C ALA A 127 -6.24 -7.36 22.49
N ASP A 128 -5.53 -6.24 22.37
CA ASP A 128 -6.07 -4.95 21.92
C ASP A 128 -5.59 -4.58 20.50
N GLN A 129 -4.88 -5.49 19.82
CA GLN A 129 -4.37 -5.22 18.48
C GLN A 129 -5.51 -5.24 17.47
N THR A 130 -5.88 -4.05 17.01
CA THR A 130 -6.61 -3.91 15.75
C THR A 130 -5.72 -4.38 14.59
N PRO A 131 -6.29 -5.04 13.57
CA PRO A 131 -5.52 -5.44 12.41
C PRO A 131 -4.86 -4.21 11.77
N GLU A 132 -3.57 -4.31 11.49
CA GLU A 132 -2.85 -3.24 10.79
C GLU A 132 -3.14 -3.30 9.29
N TRP A 133 -3.48 -2.14 8.73
CA TRP A 133 -3.78 -1.99 7.31
C TRP A 133 -3.38 -0.60 6.83
N VAL A 134 -3.13 -0.50 5.53
CA VAL A 134 -3.02 0.79 4.84
C VAL A 134 -3.77 0.75 3.52
N VAL A 135 -4.33 1.89 3.12
CA VAL A 135 -4.87 2.10 1.77
C VAL A 135 -3.96 3.09 1.07
N THR A 136 -3.39 2.67 -0.05
CA THR A 136 -2.49 3.51 -0.85
C THR A 136 -3.12 3.87 -2.17
N TYR A 137 -2.89 5.10 -2.63
CA TYR A 137 -3.20 5.56 -3.97
C TYR A 137 -1.90 5.79 -4.76
N PHE A 138 -1.93 5.41 -6.03
CA PHE A 138 -0.85 5.62 -7.00
C PHE A 138 -1.34 6.53 -8.12
N SER A 139 -0.61 7.60 -8.39
CA SER A 139 -0.85 8.44 -9.57
C SER A 139 -0.51 7.71 -10.86
N SER A 140 -1.16 8.07 -11.96
CA SER A 140 -0.83 7.52 -13.26
C SER A 140 0.62 7.86 -13.67
N THR A 141 1.23 6.95 -14.40
CA THR A 141 2.54 7.13 -15.03
C THR A 141 2.39 6.89 -16.53
N LEU A 142 3.48 7.07 -17.30
CA LEU A 142 3.50 6.69 -18.71
C LEU A 142 3.29 5.17 -18.95
N PHE A 143 3.44 4.35 -17.90
CA PHE A 143 3.40 2.89 -18.00
C PHE A 143 2.20 2.26 -17.29
N THR A 144 1.59 2.95 -16.33
CA THR A 144 0.53 2.41 -15.49
C THR A 144 -0.57 3.44 -15.26
N PRO A 145 -1.86 3.06 -15.32
CA PRO A 145 -2.94 3.95 -14.88
C PRO A 145 -2.84 4.22 -13.37
N ALA A 146 -3.58 5.23 -12.91
CA ALA A 146 -3.77 5.44 -11.47
C ALA A 146 -4.45 4.22 -10.86
N GLY A 147 -4.20 3.97 -9.57
CA GLY A 147 -4.76 2.82 -8.90
C GLY A 147 -4.65 2.88 -7.39
N LEU A 148 -5.26 1.89 -6.77
CA LEU A 148 -5.33 1.73 -5.32
C LEU A 148 -4.84 0.35 -4.96
N ASP A 149 -4.19 0.26 -3.81
CA ASP A 149 -3.95 -1.02 -3.14
C ASP A 149 -4.44 -0.95 -1.69
N VAL A 150 -4.82 -2.12 -1.16
CA VAL A 150 -5.06 -2.35 0.27
C VAL A 150 -3.99 -3.30 0.77
N TYR A 151 -3.27 -2.90 1.80
CA TYR A 151 -2.22 -3.71 2.43
C TYR A 151 -2.63 -4.22 3.79
N ALA A 152 -2.10 -5.37 4.16
CA ALA A 152 -2.21 -5.97 5.49
C ALA A 152 -0.87 -6.60 5.91
N ARG A 153 -0.66 -6.81 7.21
CA ARG A 153 0.57 -7.47 7.71
C ARG A 153 0.65 -8.96 7.39
N THR A 154 -0.48 -9.63 7.27
CA THR A 154 -0.55 -10.98 6.72
C THR A 154 -1.70 -11.05 5.72
N PRO A 155 -1.69 -12.01 4.77
CA PRO A 155 -2.75 -12.15 3.78
C PRO A 155 -4.15 -12.36 4.36
N THR A 156 -4.23 -12.89 5.57
CA THR A 156 -5.48 -13.32 6.22
C THR A 156 -5.89 -12.41 7.38
N THR A 157 -5.14 -11.34 7.65
CA THR A 157 -5.42 -10.42 8.77
C THR A 157 -6.71 -9.63 8.56
N LEU A 158 -7.05 -9.29 7.32
CA LEU A 158 -8.28 -8.57 6.98
C LEU A 158 -9.32 -9.54 6.43
N SER A 159 -10.53 -9.51 6.98
CA SER A 159 -11.66 -10.24 6.42
C SER A 159 -12.11 -9.62 5.10
N ASP A 160 -12.76 -10.42 4.24
CA ASP A 160 -13.34 -9.89 3.00
C ASP A 160 -14.37 -8.79 3.25
N ASP A 161 -15.19 -8.92 4.31
CA ASP A 161 -16.15 -7.90 4.72
C ASP A 161 -15.46 -6.57 5.08
N PHE A 162 -14.29 -6.62 5.73
CA PHE A 162 -13.53 -5.42 6.07
C PHE A 162 -12.99 -4.72 4.82
N VAL A 163 -12.43 -5.50 3.89
CA VAL A 163 -11.96 -4.97 2.60
C VAL A 163 -13.12 -4.42 1.77
N ASP A 164 -14.29 -5.05 1.80
CA ASP A 164 -15.50 -4.54 1.15
C ASP A 164 -16.01 -3.25 1.81
N GLY A 165 -15.82 -3.10 3.12
CA GLY A 165 -16.04 -1.84 3.83
C GLY A 165 -15.13 -0.71 3.32
N ILE A 166 -13.83 -1.00 3.09
CA ILE A 166 -12.89 -0.08 2.43
C ILE A 166 -13.40 0.33 1.05
N VAL A 167 -13.81 -0.65 0.24
CA VAL A 167 -14.30 -0.40 -1.12
C VAL A 167 -15.54 0.49 -1.12
N ARG A 168 -16.54 0.21 -0.26
CA ARG A 168 -17.75 1.01 -0.13
C ARG A 168 -17.44 2.46 0.25
N LYS A 169 -16.55 2.66 1.23
CA LYS A 169 -16.16 4.00 1.65
C LYS A 169 -15.44 4.78 0.55
N LEU A 170 -14.51 4.13 -0.17
CA LEU A 170 -13.84 4.74 -1.32
C LEU A 170 -14.83 5.11 -2.43
N GLU A 171 -15.85 4.28 -2.67
CA GLU A 171 -16.90 4.56 -3.64
C GLU A 171 -17.76 5.76 -3.24
N GLU A 172 -18.19 5.82 -1.97
CA GLU A 172 -18.98 6.91 -1.37
C GLU A 172 -18.23 8.25 -1.39
N MET A 173 -16.92 8.22 -1.16
CA MET A 173 -16.06 9.41 -1.28
C MET A 173 -16.07 10.03 -2.69
N GLY A 174 -16.39 9.23 -3.72
CA GLY A 174 -16.45 9.69 -5.10
C GLY A 174 -15.10 10.16 -5.64
N GLY A 175 -15.12 11.12 -6.57
CA GLY A 175 -13.90 11.63 -7.20
C GLY A 175 -13.19 10.58 -8.05
N GLU A 176 -11.86 10.64 -8.10
CA GLU A 176 -11.05 9.68 -8.84
C GLU A 176 -11.02 8.32 -8.14
N VAL A 177 -10.82 8.29 -6.82
CA VAL A 177 -10.74 7.04 -6.04
C VAL A 177 -12.04 6.24 -6.12
N GLY A 178 -13.20 6.91 -6.03
CA GLY A 178 -14.49 6.26 -6.20
C GLY A 178 -14.69 5.68 -7.59
N LYS A 179 -14.16 6.32 -8.64
CA LYS A 179 -14.20 5.77 -10.01
C LYS A 179 -13.33 4.52 -10.16
N LEU A 180 -12.20 4.44 -9.45
CA LEU A 180 -11.30 3.29 -9.52
C LEU A 180 -11.92 2.01 -8.94
N VAL A 181 -12.78 2.14 -7.94
CA VAL A 181 -13.37 0.99 -7.23
C VAL A 181 -14.76 0.58 -7.73
N LYS A 182 -15.45 1.48 -8.44
CA LYS A 182 -16.77 1.23 -9.04
C LYS A 182 -16.79 -0.02 -9.91
N ASN A 183 -17.96 -0.65 -9.97
CA ASN A 183 -18.24 -1.82 -10.82
C ASN A 183 -17.25 -2.99 -10.62
N GLY A 184 -16.81 -3.22 -9.38
CA GLY A 184 -15.86 -4.28 -9.07
C GLY A 184 -14.43 -3.99 -9.53
N GLY A 185 -14.03 -2.71 -9.57
CA GLY A 185 -12.68 -2.30 -9.96
C GLY A 185 -11.60 -2.80 -9.00
N MET A 186 -11.94 -3.03 -7.72
CA MET A 186 -11.08 -3.63 -6.71
C MET A 186 -11.18 -5.16 -6.75
N PHE A 187 -10.08 -5.86 -7.01
CA PHE A 187 -10.00 -7.32 -6.98
C PHE A 187 -9.06 -7.80 -5.87
N ARG A 188 -9.29 -9.01 -5.35
CA ARG A 188 -8.41 -9.64 -4.34
C ARG A 188 -7.15 -10.17 -4.99
N ILE A 189 -6.02 -10.01 -4.30
CA ILE A 189 -4.75 -10.60 -4.71
C ILE A 189 -4.67 -12.00 -4.11
N PRO A 190 -4.45 -13.05 -4.92
CA PRO A 190 -4.22 -14.38 -4.38
C PRO A 190 -2.92 -14.42 -3.58
N HIS A 191 -2.95 -15.07 -2.42
CA HIS A 191 -1.76 -15.48 -1.68
C HIS A 191 -1.88 -16.97 -1.46
N LEU A 192 -0.86 -17.72 -1.85
CA LEU A 192 -0.79 -19.12 -1.45
C LEU A 192 -0.54 -19.14 0.05
N GLU A 193 -1.45 -19.77 0.80
CA GLU A 193 -1.14 -20.11 2.18
C GLU A 193 0.17 -20.89 2.16
N GLY A 194 1.20 -20.34 2.79
CA GLY A 194 2.38 -21.13 3.08
C GLY A 194 1.87 -22.32 3.87
N ASN A 195 1.98 -23.53 3.32
CA ASN A 195 1.79 -24.75 4.09
C ASN A 195 2.53 -24.52 5.39
N LYS A 196 1.79 -24.43 6.51
CA LYS A 196 2.39 -24.64 7.81
C LYS A 196 2.96 -26.05 7.73
N ALA A 197 4.27 -26.13 7.52
CA ALA A 197 5.02 -27.34 7.77
C ALA A 197 4.92 -27.68 9.27
#